data_AF-R9AJ31-F1
#
_entry.id   AF-R9AJ31-F1
#
_cell.length_a   1.000
_cell.length_b   1.000
_cell.length_c   1.000
_cell.angle_alpha   90.00
_cell.angle_beta   90.00
_cell.angle_gamma   90.00
#
_symmetry.space_group_name_H-M   'P 1'
#
loop_
_entity.id
_entity.type
_entity.pdbx_description
1 polymer ?
#
loop_
_entity_poly.entity_id
_entity_poly.type
_entity_poly.pdbx_seq_one_letter_code
_entity_poly.pdbx_strand_id
1 'polypeptide(L)'
;MEQQFLDQYHQCKTRFVAKEFDDLDHEDLKAFQHLRHRARQIFKSIIRDRKLGEKYDVAALTYFGVDLEFKNDNVSYLVFRSSYFIYALYEKIAELADSQAKQKEVFDLLRFIAKPLIQNIEAELDLKDESQRLLQCFIQYMLKLKDGLVTFSDWD
;
A
#
# COMPACT_ATOMS: atom_id res chain seq x y z
N MET A 1 -2.27 -17.64 8.01
CA MET A 1 -1.20 -16.67 7.69
C MET A 1 -1.81 -15.41 7.09
N GLU A 2 -2.58 -15.51 6.01
CA GLU A 2 -3.27 -14.36 5.37
C GLU A 2 -4.25 -13.64 6.30
N GLN A 3 -5.20 -14.37 6.92
CA GLN A 3 -6.16 -13.74 7.84
C GLN A 3 -5.47 -13.01 8.99
N GLN A 4 -4.46 -13.63 9.61
CA GLN A 4 -3.68 -13.01 10.68
C GLN A 4 -2.93 -11.76 10.22
N PHE A 5 -2.49 -11.71 8.95
CA PHE A 5 -1.90 -10.50 8.38
C PHE A 5 -2.97 -9.41 8.20
N LEU A 6 -4.13 -9.75 7.64
CA LEU A 6 -5.24 -8.80 7.45
C LEU A 6 -5.73 -8.25 8.80
N ASP A 7 -5.91 -9.08 9.81
CA ASP A 7 -6.34 -8.66 11.14
C ASP A 7 -5.35 -7.65 11.73
N GLN A 8 -4.04 -7.94 11.65
CA GLN A 8 -3.00 -7.02 12.13
C GLN A 8 -2.94 -5.75 11.28
N TYR A 9 -3.05 -5.88 9.97
CA TYR A 9 -3.10 -4.77 9.03
C TYR A 9 -4.22 -3.80 9.41
N HIS A 10 -5.44 -4.29 9.65
CA HIS A 10 -6.58 -3.48 10.04
C HIS A 10 -6.43 -2.86 11.43
N GLN A 11 -5.97 -3.62 12.43
CA GLN A 11 -5.70 -3.10 13.79
C GLN A 11 -4.72 -1.94 13.79
N CYS A 12 -3.77 -1.97 12.86
CA CYS A 12 -2.70 -0.99 12.74
C CYS A 12 -3.10 0.28 11.96
N LYS A 13 -4.26 0.29 11.28
CA LYS A 13 -4.69 1.35 10.34
C LYS A 13 -4.63 2.75 10.95
N THR A 14 -5.37 3.00 12.03
CA THR A 14 -5.46 4.35 12.63
C THR A 14 -4.10 4.90 13.05
N ARG A 15 -3.25 4.01 13.58
CA ARG A 15 -1.91 4.34 14.09
C ARG A 15 -0.94 4.74 12.97
N PHE A 16 -0.82 3.93 11.92
CA PHE A 16 0.16 4.19 10.85
C PHE A 16 -0.32 5.18 9.79
N VAL A 17 -1.64 5.32 9.58
CA VAL A 17 -2.14 6.37 8.66
C VAL A 17 -1.74 7.76 9.15
N ALA A 18 -1.70 7.98 10.47
CA ALA A 18 -1.42 9.28 11.08
C ALA A 18 0.08 9.63 11.17
N LYS A 19 1.00 8.66 11.10
CA LYS A 19 2.42 8.86 11.34
C LYS A 19 3.24 8.77 10.05
N GLU A 20 4.18 9.67 9.86
CA GLU A 20 5.26 9.48 8.89
C GLU A 20 6.28 8.46 9.40
N PHE A 21 7.16 7.98 8.54
CA PHE A 21 8.13 6.95 8.92
C PHE A 21 9.05 7.43 10.04
N ASP A 22 9.50 8.68 9.97
CA ASP A 22 10.43 9.27 10.92
C ASP A 22 9.78 9.53 12.30
N ASP A 23 8.44 9.49 12.38
CA ASP A 23 7.65 9.65 13.61
C ASP A 23 7.28 8.32 14.29
N LEU A 24 7.72 7.18 13.72
CA LEU A 24 7.44 5.87 14.30
C LEU A 24 8.29 5.65 15.55
N ASP A 25 7.62 5.27 16.65
CA ASP A 25 8.31 4.84 17.86
C ASP A 25 8.86 3.41 17.72
N HIS A 26 9.59 2.94 18.74
CA HIS A 26 10.21 1.63 18.72
C HIS A 26 9.21 0.47 18.52
N GLU A 27 8.03 0.56 19.14
CA GLU A 27 7.01 -0.48 19.03
C GLU A 27 6.31 -0.45 17.66
N ASP A 28 6.13 0.74 17.09
CA ASP A 28 5.61 0.92 15.74
C ASP A 28 6.56 0.37 14.68
N LEU A 29 7.86 0.67 14.80
CA LEU A 29 8.89 0.14 13.90
C LEU A 29 8.92 -1.39 13.95
N LYS A 30 8.88 -1.96 15.16
CA LYS A 30 8.84 -3.41 15.36
C LYS A 30 7.58 -4.04 14.77
N ALA A 31 6.42 -3.41 14.97
CA ALA A 31 5.16 -3.88 14.39
C ALA A 31 5.17 -3.82 12.87
N PHE A 32 5.71 -2.73 12.29
CA PHE A 32 5.85 -2.58 10.84
C PHE A 32 6.80 -3.64 10.26
N GLN A 33 7.97 -3.86 10.87
CA GLN A 33 8.93 -4.89 10.44
C GLN A 33 8.31 -6.30 10.47
N HIS A 34 7.52 -6.60 11.50
CA HIS A 34 6.81 -7.87 11.60
C HIS A 34 5.74 -8.05 10.51
N LEU A 35 4.94 -7.00 10.27
CA LEU A 35 3.96 -6.98 9.17
C LEU A 35 4.63 -7.15 7.81
N ARG A 36 5.75 -6.45 7.58
CA ARG A 36 6.54 -6.54 6.34
C ARG A 36 7.09 -7.94 6.12
N HIS A 37 7.62 -8.58 7.16
CA HIS A 37 8.11 -9.95 7.07
C HIS A 37 6.99 -10.92 6.67
N ARG A 38 5.81 -10.80 7.28
CA ARG A 38 4.63 -11.62 6.93
C ARG A 38 4.14 -11.34 5.51
N ALA A 39 4.06 -10.06 5.13
CA ALA A 39 3.69 -9.64 3.78
C ALA A 39 4.58 -10.31 2.73
N ARG A 40 5.91 -10.29 2.94
CA ARG A 40 6.86 -10.97 2.05
C ARG A 40 6.56 -12.47 1.89
N GLN A 41 6.29 -13.17 2.99
CA GLN A 41 6.01 -14.60 2.96
C GLN A 41 4.71 -14.90 2.20
N ILE A 42 3.66 -14.13 2.48
CA ILE A 42 2.35 -14.28 1.83
C ILE A 42 2.47 -14.00 0.34
N PHE A 43 3.08 -12.87 -0.05
CA PHE A 43 3.24 -12.52 -1.45
C PHE A 43 4.02 -13.59 -2.22
N LYS A 44 5.15 -14.06 -1.66
CA LYS A 44 5.92 -15.16 -2.25
C LYS A 44 5.08 -16.43 -2.43
N SER A 45 4.23 -16.78 -1.47
CA SER A 45 3.32 -17.92 -1.60
C SER A 45 2.33 -17.73 -2.74
N ILE A 46 1.70 -16.55 -2.84
CA ILE A 46 0.73 -16.24 -3.91
C ILE A 46 1.38 -16.40 -5.29
N ILE A 47 2.59 -15.86 -5.48
CA ILE A 47 3.31 -15.96 -6.76
C ILE A 47 3.70 -17.41 -7.06
N ARG A 48 4.29 -18.11 -6.08
CA ARG A 48 4.69 -19.52 -6.24
C ARG A 48 3.51 -20.40 -6.64
N ASP A 49 2.37 -20.19 -5.99
CA ASP A 49 1.16 -20.99 -6.18
C ASP A 49 0.32 -20.50 -7.38
N ARG A 50 0.79 -19.48 -8.12
CA ARG A 50 0.13 -18.85 -9.29
C ARG A 50 -1.28 -18.31 -8.99
N LYS A 51 -1.52 -17.88 -7.75
CA LYS A 51 -2.83 -17.40 -7.27
C LYS A 51 -3.05 -15.90 -7.39
N LEU A 52 -2.25 -15.20 -8.19
CA LEU A 52 -2.32 -13.74 -8.30
C LEU A 52 -3.69 -13.25 -8.79
N GLY A 53 -4.35 -14.01 -9.67
CA GLY A 53 -5.70 -13.68 -10.16
C GLY A 53 -6.79 -13.88 -9.12
N GLU A 54 -6.64 -14.86 -8.23
CA GLU A 54 -7.62 -15.20 -7.18
C GLU A 54 -7.44 -14.35 -5.93
N LYS A 55 -6.20 -14.01 -5.59
CA LYS A 55 -5.81 -13.32 -4.35
C LYS A 55 -5.22 -11.94 -4.62
N TYR A 56 -5.80 -11.22 -5.58
CA TYR A 56 -5.24 -9.97 -6.09
C TYR A 56 -5.19 -8.87 -5.01
N ASP A 57 -6.21 -8.81 -4.14
CA ASP A 57 -6.32 -7.90 -3.02
C ASP A 57 -5.20 -8.14 -1.99
N VAL A 58 -5.04 -9.37 -1.53
CA VAL A 58 -3.99 -9.76 -0.59
C VAL A 58 -2.61 -9.57 -1.23
N ALA A 59 -2.45 -9.88 -2.52
CA ALA A 59 -1.21 -9.64 -3.24
C ALA A 59 -0.85 -8.14 -3.29
N ALA A 60 -1.83 -7.27 -3.52
CA ALA A 60 -1.62 -5.83 -3.53
C ALA A 60 -1.28 -5.31 -2.13
N LEU A 61 -2.02 -5.74 -1.10
CA LEU A 61 -1.79 -5.33 0.30
C LEU A 61 -0.45 -5.84 0.86
N THR A 62 0.11 -6.91 0.30
CA THR A 62 1.39 -7.47 0.73
C THR A 62 2.57 -7.02 -0.14
N TYR A 63 2.32 -6.22 -1.18
CA TYR A 63 3.32 -5.83 -2.17
C TYR A 63 4.50 -5.05 -1.57
N PHE A 64 4.26 -4.24 -0.53
CA PHE A 64 5.32 -3.51 0.18
C PHE A 64 6.39 -4.43 0.83
N GLY A 65 6.08 -5.71 1.03
CA GLY A 65 7.02 -6.71 1.55
C GLY A 65 7.92 -7.35 0.49
N VAL A 66 7.74 -7.02 -0.80
CA VAL A 66 8.46 -7.68 -1.91
C VAL A 66 9.94 -7.30 -1.98
N ASP A 67 10.28 -6.11 -1.47
CA ASP A 67 11.62 -5.52 -1.56
C ASP A 67 12.74 -6.55 -1.35
N LEU A 68 13.59 -6.65 -2.38
CA LEU A 68 14.67 -7.62 -2.48
C LEU A 68 15.82 -7.27 -1.55
N GLU A 69 16.02 -5.98 -1.31
CA GLU A 69 17.02 -5.43 -0.43
C GLU A 69 16.29 -4.85 0.78
N PHE A 70 16.21 -5.59 1.88
CA PHE A 70 15.54 -5.23 3.16
C PHE A 70 16.03 -3.92 3.83
N LYS A 71 16.64 -3.01 3.09
CA LYS A 71 17.35 -1.79 3.51
C LYS A 71 16.48 -0.54 3.44
N ASN A 72 15.38 -0.52 2.69
CA ASN A 72 14.60 0.71 2.49
C ASN A 72 13.23 0.68 3.22
N ASP A 73 13.29 0.81 4.55
CA ASP A 73 12.11 0.78 5.41
C ASP A 73 11.17 1.97 5.18
N ASN A 74 11.71 3.17 4.90
CA ASN A 74 10.88 4.36 4.64
C ASN A 74 10.05 4.20 3.35
N VAL A 75 10.67 3.77 2.25
CA VAL A 75 9.94 3.56 0.98
C VAL A 75 8.90 2.44 1.11
N SER A 76 9.26 1.34 1.76
CA SER A 76 8.31 0.25 2.01
C SER A 76 7.15 0.72 2.90
N TYR A 77 7.45 1.57 3.88
CA TYR A 77 6.44 2.17 4.75
C TYR A 77 5.52 3.13 3.99
N LEU A 78 6.05 3.92 3.06
CA LEU A 78 5.25 4.80 2.21
C LEU A 78 4.23 4.02 1.38
N VAL A 79 4.64 2.90 0.76
CA VAL A 79 3.74 2.01 0.01
C VAL A 79 2.71 1.36 0.94
N PHE A 80 3.15 0.87 2.11
CA PHE A 80 2.28 0.31 3.14
C PHE A 80 1.23 1.32 3.61
N ARG A 81 1.63 2.54 3.94
CA ARG A 81 0.73 3.62 4.39
C ARG A 81 -0.26 4.00 3.29
N SER A 82 0.21 4.12 2.03
CA SER A 82 -0.65 4.38 0.87
C SER A 82 -1.70 3.30 0.66
N SER A 83 -1.36 2.05 0.96
CA SER A 83 -2.28 0.92 0.80
C SER A 83 -3.57 1.05 1.62
N TYR A 84 -3.54 1.74 2.76
CA TYR A 84 -4.75 1.94 3.59
C TYR A 84 -5.81 2.80 2.90
N PHE A 85 -5.38 3.82 2.16
CA PHE A 85 -6.28 4.68 1.40
C PHE A 85 -6.79 3.98 0.15
N ILE A 86 -5.91 3.24 -0.53
CA ILE A 86 -6.27 2.40 -1.67
C ILE A 86 -7.28 1.31 -1.27
N TYR A 87 -7.09 0.68 -0.10
CA TYR A 87 -8.02 -0.30 0.44
C TYR A 87 -9.39 0.32 0.76
N ALA A 88 -9.41 1.55 1.32
CA ALA A 88 -10.68 2.24 1.56
C ALA A 88 -11.43 2.58 0.25
N LEU A 89 -10.70 2.96 -0.81
CA LEU A 89 -11.28 3.17 -2.15
C LEU A 89 -11.80 1.84 -2.74
N TYR A 90 -11.04 0.76 -2.57
CA TYR A 90 -11.46 -0.58 -2.97
C TYR A 90 -12.77 -0.99 -2.30
N GLU A 91 -12.88 -0.83 -0.97
CA GLU A 91 -14.11 -1.12 -0.22
C GLU A 91 -15.29 -0.28 -0.72
N LYS A 92 -15.06 1.00 -1.03
CA LYS A 92 -16.09 1.90 -1.56
C LYS A 92 -16.58 1.51 -2.95
N ILE A 93 -15.68 1.13 -3.85
CA ILE A 93 -16.07 0.66 -5.19
C ILE A 93 -16.84 -0.66 -5.09
N ALA A 94 -16.52 -1.52 -4.11
CA ALA A 94 -17.21 -2.79 -3.91
C ALA A 94 -18.70 -2.65 -3.54
N GLU A 95 -19.16 -1.46 -3.11
CA GLU A 95 -20.58 -1.16 -2.90
C GLU A 95 -21.36 -1.03 -4.22
N LEU A 96 -20.67 -0.85 -5.35
CA LEU A 96 -21.28 -0.74 -6.68
C LEU A 96 -21.50 -2.13 -7.30
N ALA A 97 -22.66 -2.33 -7.93
CA ALA A 97 -22.96 -3.55 -8.67
C ALA A 97 -21.97 -3.76 -9.85
N ASP A 98 -21.56 -5.01 -10.06
CA ASP A 98 -20.68 -5.45 -11.16
C ASP A 98 -19.34 -4.69 -11.29
N SER A 99 -18.81 -4.23 -10.16
CA SER A 99 -17.63 -3.36 -10.10
C SER A 99 -16.28 -4.07 -9.96
N GLN A 100 -16.25 -5.42 -9.99
CA GLN A 100 -15.06 -6.21 -9.66
C GLN A 100 -13.84 -5.84 -10.53
N ALA A 101 -14.06 -5.54 -11.82
CA ALA A 101 -12.99 -5.08 -12.70
C ALA A 101 -12.41 -3.73 -12.23
N LYS A 102 -13.28 -2.80 -11.82
CA LYS A 102 -12.88 -1.47 -11.33
C LYS A 102 -12.26 -1.51 -9.94
N GLN A 103 -12.70 -2.42 -9.07
CA GLN A 103 -12.06 -2.67 -7.79
C GLN A 103 -10.59 -3.06 -7.97
N LYS A 104 -10.31 -3.97 -8.92
CA LYS A 104 -8.95 -4.41 -9.21
C LYS A 104 -8.05 -3.29 -9.75
N GLU A 105 -8.60 -2.39 -10.57
CA GLU A 105 -7.85 -1.25 -11.14
C GLU A 105 -7.22 -0.36 -10.05
N VAL A 106 -7.87 -0.19 -8.89
CA VAL A 106 -7.32 0.62 -7.79
C VAL A 106 -6.05 -0.01 -7.20
N PHE A 107 -6.04 -1.33 -7.04
CA PHE A 107 -4.83 -2.03 -6.58
C PHE A 107 -3.74 -2.08 -7.65
N ASP A 108 -4.12 -2.21 -8.92
CA ASP A 108 -3.16 -2.14 -10.02
C ASP A 108 -2.51 -0.76 -10.11
N LEU A 109 -3.25 0.32 -9.83
CA LEU A 109 -2.69 1.68 -9.72
C LEU A 109 -1.61 1.76 -8.63
N LEU A 110 -1.91 1.28 -7.41
CA LEU A 110 -0.92 1.25 -6.33
C LEU A 110 0.32 0.44 -6.73
N ARG A 111 0.12 -0.75 -7.32
CA ARG A 111 1.21 -1.62 -7.75
C ARG A 111 2.06 -0.98 -8.83
N PHE A 112 1.44 -0.29 -9.79
CA PHE A 112 2.13 0.41 -10.87
C PHE A 112 3.03 1.51 -10.33
N ILE A 113 2.51 2.37 -9.45
CA ILE A 113 3.28 3.45 -8.81
C ILE A 113 4.37 2.88 -7.90
N ALA A 114 4.08 1.82 -7.14
CA ALA A 114 5.03 1.24 -6.18
C ALA A 114 6.12 0.37 -6.84
N LYS A 115 5.98 -0.05 -8.09
CA LYS A 115 6.89 -1.00 -8.73
C LYS A 115 8.33 -0.48 -8.85
N PRO A 116 8.60 0.74 -9.36
CA PRO A 116 9.97 1.28 -9.41
C PRO A 116 10.62 1.40 -8.03
N LEU A 117 9.80 1.66 -7.01
CA LEU A 117 10.21 1.83 -5.62
C LEU A 117 10.62 0.51 -4.95
N ILE A 118 9.83 -0.56 -5.16
CA ILE A 118 9.97 -1.82 -4.44
C ILE A 118 10.89 -2.81 -5.17
N GLN A 119 10.87 -2.83 -6.50
CA GLN A 119 11.61 -3.84 -7.28
C GLN A 119 13.00 -3.38 -7.73
N ASN A 120 13.35 -2.11 -7.49
CA ASN A 120 14.66 -1.54 -7.86
C ASN A 120 15.06 -1.87 -9.31
N ILE A 121 14.13 -1.67 -10.24
CA ILE A 121 14.34 -2.00 -11.66
C ILE A 121 15.23 -0.94 -12.29
N GLU A 122 16.38 -1.35 -12.81
CA GLU A 122 17.40 -0.45 -13.39
C GLU A 122 16.84 0.42 -14.52
N ALA A 123 15.99 -0.15 -15.37
CA ALA A 123 15.32 0.57 -16.46
C ALA A 123 14.25 1.57 -16.00
N GLU A 124 13.86 1.56 -14.72
CA GLU A 124 12.82 2.43 -14.14
C GLU A 124 13.41 3.35 -13.04
N LEU A 125 14.73 3.52 -12.98
CA LEU A 125 15.40 4.35 -11.96
C LEU A 125 14.89 5.79 -11.94
N ASP A 126 14.66 6.37 -13.11
CA ASP A 126 14.16 7.75 -13.27
C ASP A 126 12.73 7.92 -12.71
N LEU A 127 11.96 6.83 -12.64
CA LEU A 127 10.58 6.84 -12.12
C LEU A 127 10.52 6.78 -10.60
N LYS A 128 11.63 6.56 -9.90
CA LYS A 128 11.63 6.42 -8.43
C LYS A 128 11.22 7.71 -7.72
N ASP A 129 11.83 8.84 -8.08
CA ASP A 129 11.50 10.13 -7.47
C ASP A 129 10.03 10.48 -7.74
N GLU A 130 9.61 10.35 -8.99
CA GLU A 130 8.23 10.60 -9.41
C GLU A 130 7.24 9.72 -8.63
N SER A 131 7.50 8.42 -8.55
CA SER A 131 6.65 7.46 -7.84
C SER A 131 6.56 7.77 -6.35
N GLN A 132 7.68 8.11 -5.72
CA GLN A 132 7.71 8.48 -4.30
C GLN A 132 6.90 9.74 -4.05
N ARG A 133 7.12 10.79 -4.85
CA ARG A 133 6.37 12.06 -4.75
C ARG A 133 4.89 11.86 -5.00
N LEU A 134 4.52 11.02 -5.97
CA LEU A 134 3.13 10.72 -6.27
C LEU A 134 2.42 10.05 -5.08
N LEU A 135 3.05 9.07 -4.42
CA LEU A 135 2.49 8.45 -3.21
C LEU A 135 2.40 9.44 -2.03
N GLN A 136 3.40 10.31 -1.85
CA GLN A 136 3.38 11.35 -0.83
C GLN A 136 2.23 12.35 -1.07
N CYS A 137 2.10 12.86 -2.30
CA CYS A 137 0.99 13.74 -2.70
C CYS A 137 -0.37 13.06 -2.51
N PHE A 138 -0.47 11.79 -2.89
CA PHE A 138 -1.69 11.00 -2.70
C PHE A 138 -2.09 10.90 -1.22
N ILE A 139 -1.15 10.53 -0.33
CA ILE A 139 -1.42 10.47 1.11
C ILE A 139 -1.84 11.84 1.64
N GLN A 140 -1.11 12.90 1.30
CA GLN A 140 -1.43 14.26 1.75
C GLN A 140 -2.83 14.69 1.30
N TYR A 141 -3.19 14.43 0.04
CA TYR A 141 -4.52 14.72 -0.48
C TYR A 141 -5.60 13.93 0.28
N MET A 142 -5.40 12.63 0.48
CA MET A 142 -6.37 11.78 1.18
C MET A 142 -6.55 12.17 2.66
N LEU A 143 -5.47 12.62 3.32
CA LEU A 143 -5.56 13.16 4.69
C LEU A 143 -6.34 14.47 4.73
N LYS A 144 -6.03 15.41 3.82
CA LYS A 144 -6.81 16.66 3.71
C LYS A 144 -8.29 16.39 3.43
N LEU A 145 -8.59 15.43 2.56
CA LEU A 145 -9.96 15.04 2.24
C LEU A 145 -10.67 14.46 3.47
N LYS A 146 -10.00 13.60 4.24
CA LYS A 146 -10.52 13.05 5.49
C LYS A 146 -10.82 14.15 6.53
N ASP A 147 -9.98 15.16 6.59
CA ASP A 147 -10.11 16.29 7.52
C ASP A 147 -11.07 17.38 7.00
N GLY A 148 -11.68 17.19 5.83
CA GLY A 148 -12.60 18.16 5.21
C GLY A 148 -11.91 19.44 4.72
N LEU A 149 -10.58 19.42 4.61
CA LEU A 149 -9.77 20.56 4.17
C LEU A 149 -9.74 20.72 2.65
N VAL A 150 -10.13 19.68 1.91
CA VAL A 150 -10.35 19.72 0.46
C VAL A 150 -11.62 18.96 0.12
N THR A 151 -12.25 19.34 -1.00
CA THR A 151 -13.39 18.65 -1.59
C THR A 151 -13.06 18.19 -3.01
N PHE A 152 -13.83 17.25 -3.53
CA PHE A 152 -13.75 16.89 -4.95
C PHE A 152 -14.29 17.99 -5.89
N SER A 153 -14.88 19.07 -5.36
CA SER A 153 -15.31 20.24 -6.13
C SER A 153 -14.27 21.35 -6.18
N ASP A 154 -13.13 21.24 -5.48
CA ASP A 154 -12.04 22.24 -5.52
C ASP A 154 -11.24 22.18 -6.85
N TRP A 155 -11.87 21.75 -7.94
CA TRP A 155 -11.30 21.56 -9.27
C TRP A 155 -11.59 22.75 -10.20
N ASP A 156 -11.84 23.93 -9.62
CA ASP A 156 -11.99 25.20 -10.35
C ASP A 156 -10.63 25.80 -10.74
#